data_AF-A0A397TU97-F1
#
_entry.id   AF-A0A397TU97-F1
#
_cell.length_a   1.000
_cell.length_b   1.000
_cell.length_c   1.000
_cell.angle_alpha   90.00
_cell.angle_beta   90.00
_cell.angle_gamma   90.00
#
_symmetry.space_group_name_H-M   'P 1'
#
loop_
_entity.id
_entity.type
_entity.pdbx_description
1 polymer ?
#
loop_
_entity_poly.entity_id
_entity_poly.type
_entity_poly.pdbx_seq_one_letter_code
_entity_poly.pdbx_strand_id
1 'polypeptide(L)'
;MNTVIMYSNQPSSLDAKKYTLSDLCLKPLDSNACLTYSPLDYWSNNASHLFSDPSILKTLSLTNKISPIGMLVPLNSVFGNAVYKKKKIVSADSIILTYFLKGMEDCNESQIMTIWEAIWNQIINDTDTTFRLGENRIISVNMNHQGKLEHLYFNSDRNGSLVKQALLMLAYLIFPLFTLSSARLDFVRSKSGLIFSAVAHVFASLIMSLSICSRFGITLTFASVSWKLLPFILILIGVENTLILTNAVTAIPMQLNVEERVAKGLEKVGYTITKMLISWILVLLIFSVTSIDSIQEFCIFTSIALIIDYMLQISFFVAVLSIDLQLFALETICTYCNDNDNTDRDVIPPSKTANYGRRIGGSLVVCINF
;
A
#
# COMPACT_ATOMS: atom_id res chain seq x y z
N MET A 1 -15.75 5.87 -41.03
CA MET A 1 -15.74 4.94 -39.87
C MET A 1 -14.96 3.73 -40.33
N ASN A 2 -13.71 3.60 -39.87
CA ASN A 2 -12.82 2.53 -40.32
C ASN A 2 -13.08 1.32 -39.42
N THR A 3 -13.37 0.17 -40.04
CA THR A 3 -13.78 -1.06 -39.34
C THR A 3 -12.86 -2.19 -39.75
N VAL A 4 -12.33 -2.95 -38.78
CA VAL A 4 -11.48 -4.12 -39.03
C VAL A 4 -12.30 -5.37 -38.75
N ILE A 5 -12.24 -6.34 -39.65
CA ILE A 5 -12.92 -7.63 -39.52
C ILE A 5 -11.89 -8.67 -39.08
N MET A 6 -12.12 -9.32 -37.94
CA MET A 6 -11.26 -10.37 -37.41
C MET A 6 -12.06 -11.66 -37.24
N TYR A 7 -11.44 -12.80 -37.57
CA TYR A 7 -12.05 -14.12 -37.44
C TYR A 7 -11.65 -14.74 -36.11
N SER A 8 -12.63 -15.26 -35.36
CA SER A 8 -12.37 -16.04 -34.14
C SER A 8 -11.61 -17.32 -34.48
N ASN A 9 -10.57 -17.63 -33.71
CA ASN A 9 -9.77 -18.85 -33.89
C ASN A 9 -10.33 -20.06 -33.12
N GLN A 10 -11.57 -20.00 -32.62
CA GLN A 10 -12.24 -21.15 -32.02
C GLN A 10 -12.88 -22.05 -33.10
N PRO A 11 -12.69 -23.39 -33.02
CA PRO A 11 -13.03 -24.32 -34.10
C PRO A 11 -14.55 -24.60 -34.27
N SER A 12 -15.44 -23.72 -33.81
CA SER A 12 -16.89 -24.01 -33.82
C SER A 12 -17.85 -22.85 -34.16
N SER A 13 -17.37 -21.70 -34.63
CA SER A 13 -18.15 -20.83 -35.54
C SER A 13 -17.22 -19.81 -36.20
N LEU A 14 -17.23 -19.76 -37.52
CA LEU A 14 -16.47 -18.78 -38.33
C LEU A 14 -17.21 -17.43 -38.33
N ASP A 15 -17.52 -16.87 -37.16
CA ASP A 15 -18.19 -15.59 -37.05
C ASP A 15 -17.16 -14.46 -37.14
N ALA A 16 -17.17 -13.77 -38.28
CA ALA A 16 -16.36 -12.60 -38.52
C ALA A 16 -16.90 -11.42 -37.69
N LYS A 17 -16.29 -11.12 -36.54
CA LYS A 17 -16.66 -9.95 -35.72
C LYS A 17 -15.95 -8.71 -36.25
N LYS A 18 -16.73 -7.64 -36.49
CA LYS A 18 -16.20 -6.33 -36.86
C LYS A 18 -15.88 -5.56 -35.58
N TYR A 19 -14.65 -5.09 -35.45
CA TYR A 19 -14.19 -4.31 -34.30
C TYR A 19 -13.95 -2.86 -34.70
N THR A 20 -14.36 -1.95 -33.82
CA THR A 20 -14.09 -0.51 -33.91
C THR A 20 -13.36 -0.01 -32.66
N LEU A 21 -12.75 1.18 -32.73
CA LEU A 21 -12.14 1.81 -31.57
C LEU A 21 -13.12 1.94 -30.39
N SER A 22 -14.39 2.21 -30.68
CA SER A 22 -15.46 2.33 -29.68
C SER A 22 -15.71 1.05 -28.89
N ASP A 23 -15.33 -0.11 -29.42
CA ASP A 23 -15.50 -1.41 -28.77
C ASP A 23 -14.29 -1.75 -27.89
N LEU A 24 -13.10 -1.27 -28.27
CA LEU A 24 -11.85 -1.52 -27.54
C LEU A 24 -11.57 -0.46 -26.47
N CYS A 25 -12.07 0.76 -26.62
CA CYS A 25 -11.69 1.86 -25.75
C CYS A 25 -12.32 1.75 -24.34
N LEU A 26 -11.59 2.25 -23.35
CA LEU A 26 -12.11 2.41 -22.00
C LEU A 26 -13.13 3.55 -21.96
N LYS A 27 -14.33 3.26 -21.48
CA LYS A 27 -15.40 4.25 -21.24
C LYS A 27 -15.64 4.37 -19.74
N PRO A 28 -15.47 5.56 -19.13
CA PRO A 28 -15.85 5.76 -17.74
C PRO A 28 -17.37 5.71 -17.58
N LEU A 29 -17.82 5.33 -16.36
CA LEU A 29 -19.24 5.14 -16.05
C LEU A 29 -20.06 6.37 -16.48
N ASP A 30 -21.19 6.12 -17.13
CA ASP A 30 -22.17 7.08 -17.67
C ASP A 30 -21.82 7.82 -18.98
N SER A 31 -20.68 7.54 -19.61
CA SER A 31 -20.32 8.15 -20.91
C SER A 31 -20.16 7.14 -22.04
N ASN A 32 -20.71 7.48 -23.22
CA ASN A 32 -20.50 6.71 -24.46
C ASN A 32 -19.19 7.09 -25.18
N ALA A 33 -18.42 8.04 -24.64
CA ALA A 33 -17.19 8.53 -25.24
C ALA A 33 -15.96 7.74 -24.75
N CYS A 34 -15.05 7.45 -25.66
CA CYS A 34 -13.78 6.80 -25.36
C CYS A 34 -12.87 7.71 -24.56
N LEU A 35 -12.23 7.18 -23.52
CA LEU A 35 -11.16 7.89 -22.83
C LEU A 35 -9.91 7.93 -23.71
N THR A 36 -9.56 9.15 -24.12
CA THR A 36 -8.33 9.47 -24.85
C THR A 36 -7.71 10.71 -24.25
N TYR A 37 -6.38 10.80 -24.27
CA TYR A 37 -5.67 12.06 -24.05
C TYR A 37 -5.06 12.54 -25.34
N SER A 38 -5.49 13.73 -25.75
CA SER A 38 -5.02 14.45 -26.91
C SER A 38 -4.95 15.93 -26.59
N PRO A 39 -4.03 16.71 -27.20
CA PRO A 39 -4.07 18.17 -27.11
C PRO A 39 -5.44 18.75 -27.51
N LEU A 40 -6.19 18.06 -28.37
CA LEU A 40 -7.52 18.50 -28.81
C LEU A 40 -8.60 18.44 -27.71
N ASP A 41 -8.35 17.73 -26.61
CA ASP A 41 -9.27 17.69 -25.47
C ASP A 41 -9.45 19.07 -24.83
N TYR A 42 -8.46 19.97 -24.94
CA TYR A 42 -8.58 21.36 -24.51
C TYR A 42 -9.69 22.12 -25.24
N TRP A 43 -10.06 21.70 -26.44
CA TRP A 43 -11.16 22.26 -27.25
C TRP A 43 -12.31 21.26 -27.43
N SER A 44 -12.42 20.29 -26.53
CA SER A 44 -13.48 19.27 -26.55
C SER A 44 -13.55 18.50 -27.88
N ASN A 45 -12.41 18.28 -28.52
CA ASN A 45 -12.30 17.62 -29.83
C ASN A 45 -13.14 18.29 -30.94
N ASN A 46 -13.41 19.59 -30.82
CA ASN A 46 -14.17 20.36 -31.82
C ASN A 46 -13.29 21.35 -32.58
N ALA A 47 -13.24 21.19 -33.90
CA ALA A 47 -12.43 22.01 -34.79
C ALA A 47 -12.82 23.50 -34.75
N SER A 48 -14.12 23.83 -34.66
CA SER A 48 -14.56 25.22 -34.67
C SER A 48 -14.08 26.00 -33.43
N HIS A 49 -14.02 25.34 -32.27
CA HIS A 49 -13.52 25.92 -31.04
C HIS A 49 -12.01 26.17 -31.09
N LEU A 50 -11.26 25.32 -31.78
CA LEU A 50 -9.82 25.52 -31.99
C LEU A 50 -9.56 26.71 -32.93
N PHE A 51 -10.28 26.80 -34.05
CA PHE A 51 -10.10 27.88 -35.03
C PHE A 51 -10.59 29.25 -34.54
N SER A 52 -11.55 29.27 -33.61
CA SER A 52 -12.06 30.50 -33.00
C SER A 52 -11.30 30.92 -31.74
N ASP A 53 -10.30 30.15 -31.28
CA ASP A 53 -9.51 30.49 -30.10
C ASP A 53 -8.55 31.67 -30.39
N PRO A 54 -8.69 32.81 -29.70
CA PRO A 54 -7.83 33.97 -29.92
C PRO A 54 -6.39 33.76 -29.43
N SER A 55 -6.14 32.79 -28.54
CA SER A 55 -4.80 32.56 -27.96
C SER A 55 -4.59 31.12 -27.46
N ILE A 56 -4.21 30.23 -28.37
CA ILE A 56 -3.93 28.80 -28.12
C ILE A 56 -3.02 28.58 -26.89
N LEU A 57 -1.90 29.30 -26.80
CA LEU A 57 -0.94 29.15 -25.70
C LEU A 57 -1.52 29.53 -24.33
N LYS A 58 -2.48 30.46 -24.29
CA LYS A 58 -3.16 30.85 -23.05
C LYS A 58 -4.10 29.75 -22.60
N THR A 59 -4.83 29.14 -23.54
CA THR A 59 -5.73 28.01 -23.28
C THR A 59 -4.97 26.79 -22.78
N LEU A 60 -3.82 26.47 -23.39
CA LEU A 60 -2.94 25.38 -22.94
C LEU A 60 -2.30 25.64 -21.57
N SER A 61 -2.11 26.91 -21.19
CA SER A 61 -1.58 27.28 -19.87
C SER A 61 -2.62 27.17 -18.74
N LEU A 62 -3.89 26.87 -19.04
CA LEU A 62 -4.92 26.65 -18.03
C LEU A 62 -4.79 25.24 -17.45
N THR A 63 -4.53 25.15 -16.15
CA THR A 63 -4.39 23.88 -15.42
C THR A 63 -5.72 23.19 -15.14
N ASN A 64 -6.86 23.84 -15.40
CA ASN A 64 -8.18 23.40 -14.92
C ASN A 64 -9.12 22.96 -16.06
N LYS A 65 -8.59 22.68 -17.26
CA LYS A 65 -9.41 22.24 -18.39
C LYS A 65 -9.77 20.76 -18.22
N ILE A 66 -11.07 20.52 -18.21
CA ILE A 66 -11.68 19.21 -18.06
C ILE A 66 -11.96 18.68 -19.48
N SER A 67 -11.51 17.46 -19.76
CA SER A 67 -11.89 16.70 -20.96
C SER A 67 -13.42 16.61 -21.07
N PRO A 68 -14.00 16.42 -22.27
CA PRO A 68 -15.44 16.13 -22.44
C PRO A 68 -15.99 15.03 -21.51
N ILE A 69 -15.11 14.19 -20.99
CA ILE A 69 -15.36 13.04 -20.12
C ILE A 69 -15.29 13.39 -18.61
N GLY A 70 -15.09 14.65 -18.25
CA GLY A 70 -15.12 15.06 -16.84
C GLY A 70 -13.78 14.90 -16.09
N MET A 71 -12.71 14.52 -16.79
CA MET A 71 -11.38 14.33 -16.20
C MET A 71 -10.40 15.43 -16.56
N LEU A 72 -9.48 15.74 -15.64
CA LEU A 72 -8.39 16.67 -15.88
C LEU A 72 -7.40 16.09 -16.89
N VAL A 73 -7.02 16.89 -17.90
CA VAL A 73 -5.96 16.52 -18.85
C VAL A 73 -4.68 17.28 -18.47
N PRO A 74 -3.71 16.63 -17.81
CA PRO A 74 -2.46 17.30 -17.47
C PRO A 74 -1.65 17.58 -18.74
N LEU A 75 -1.06 18.78 -18.83
CA LEU A 75 -0.31 19.19 -20.03
C LEU A 75 0.86 18.23 -20.35
N ASN A 76 1.48 17.67 -19.32
CA ASN A 76 2.58 16.70 -19.43
C ASN A 76 2.16 15.32 -19.97
N SER A 77 0.85 15.01 -20.03
CA SER A 77 0.38 13.75 -20.65
C SER A 77 0.07 13.88 -22.14
N VAL A 78 0.06 15.11 -22.68
CA VAL A 78 -0.26 15.39 -24.09
C VAL A 78 0.89 16.06 -24.85
N PHE A 79 1.88 16.62 -24.14
CA PHE A 79 3.08 17.21 -24.73
C PHE A 79 4.35 16.64 -24.10
N GLY A 80 5.31 16.25 -24.93
CA GLY A 80 6.64 15.82 -24.49
C GLY A 80 7.61 17.00 -24.41
N ASN A 81 8.45 16.99 -23.37
CA ASN A 81 9.46 18.01 -23.10
C ASN A 81 8.94 19.46 -23.19
N ALA A 82 7.80 19.74 -22.54
CA ALA A 82 7.22 21.08 -22.53
C ALA A 82 8.10 22.08 -21.76
N VAL A 83 8.46 23.20 -22.41
CA VAL A 83 9.25 24.28 -21.83
C VAL A 83 8.33 25.35 -21.27
N TYR A 84 8.54 25.66 -19.98
CA TYR A 84 7.73 26.63 -19.24
C TYR A 84 8.50 27.93 -18.98
N LYS A 85 7.86 29.07 -19.22
CA LYS A 85 8.36 30.40 -18.84
C LYS A 85 7.31 31.10 -17.99
N LYS A 86 7.63 31.43 -16.73
CA LYS A 86 6.71 32.09 -15.78
C LYS A 86 5.34 31.38 -15.69
N LYS A 87 5.35 30.04 -15.53
CA LYS A 87 4.16 29.16 -15.47
C LYS A 87 3.27 29.13 -16.73
N LYS A 88 3.79 29.58 -17.88
CA LYS A 88 3.12 29.45 -19.18
C LYS A 88 3.93 28.54 -20.09
N ILE A 89 3.25 27.69 -20.86
CA ILE A 89 3.91 26.89 -21.89
C ILE A 89 4.35 27.79 -23.04
N VAL A 90 5.58 27.60 -23.50
CA VAL A 90 6.16 28.35 -24.63
C VAL A 90 6.40 27.43 -25.83
N SER A 91 6.91 26.22 -25.58
CA SER A 91 7.20 25.23 -26.61
C SER A 91 7.10 23.82 -26.04
N ALA A 92 6.98 22.84 -26.93
CA ALA A 92 7.09 21.42 -26.64
C ALA A 92 7.73 20.74 -27.85
N ASP A 93 8.45 19.64 -27.61
CA ASP A 93 9.18 18.94 -28.66
C ASP A 93 8.34 17.86 -29.35
N SER A 94 7.33 17.33 -28.65
CA SER A 94 6.45 16.29 -29.20
C SER A 94 5.02 16.39 -28.72
N ILE A 95 4.12 15.80 -29.51
CA ILE A 95 2.71 15.60 -29.19
C ILE A 95 2.52 14.15 -28.80
N ILE A 96 1.80 13.91 -27.70
CA ILE A 96 1.48 12.58 -27.18
C ILE A 96 -0.02 12.36 -27.34
N LEU A 97 -0.38 11.27 -28.01
CA LEU A 97 -1.75 10.79 -28.13
C LEU A 97 -1.86 9.48 -27.34
N THR A 98 -2.66 9.46 -26.28
CA THR A 98 -2.84 8.29 -25.43
C THR A 98 -4.25 7.74 -25.60
N TYR A 99 -4.35 6.46 -25.99
CA TYR A 99 -5.62 5.75 -26.10
C TYR A 99 -5.70 4.70 -24.98
N PHE A 100 -6.74 4.77 -24.17
CA PHE A 100 -6.96 3.80 -23.10
C PHE A 100 -7.82 2.66 -23.63
N LEU A 101 -7.29 1.44 -23.62
CA LEU A 101 -7.98 0.24 -24.09
C LEU A 101 -8.48 -0.57 -22.88
N LYS A 102 -9.66 -1.17 -23.01
CA LYS A 102 -10.25 -2.07 -22.01
C LYS A 102 -10.14 -3.51 -22.47
N GLY A 103 -9.80 -4.41 -21.53
CA GLY A 103 -9.87 -5.85 -21.74
C GLY A 103 -11.31 -6.29 -22.08
N MET A 104 -11.47 -7.05 -23.17
CA MET A 104 -12.72 -7.75 -23.50
C MET A 104 -12.70 -9.15 -22.87
N GLU A 105 -13.81 -9.59 -22.28
CA GLU A 105 -13.91 -10.91 -21.63
C GLU A 105 -13.68 -12.08 -22.61
N ASP A 106 -14.05 -11.90 -23.88
CA ASP A 106 -13.92 -12.90 -24.95
C ASP A 106 -12.54 -12.93 -25.63
N CYS A 107 -11.63 -12.01 -25.31
CA CYS A 107 -10.36 -11.86 -26.03
C CYS A 107 -9.16 -11.85 -25.08
N ASN A 108 -8.12 -12.63 -25.43
CA ASN A 108 -6.85 -12.56 -24.73
C ASN A 108 -6.19 -11.19 -24.95
N GLU A 109 -5.41 -10.72 -23.98
CA GLU A 109 -4.70 -9.42 -24.04
C GLU A 109 -3.86 -9.27 -25.32
N SER A 110 -3.19 -10.35 -25.75
CA SER A 110 -2.41 -10.36 -26.99
C SER A 110 -3.28 -10.13 -28.24
N GLN A 111 -4.51 -10.66 -28.26
CA GLN A 111 -5.44 -10.49 -29.37
C GLN A 111 -5.95 -9.04 -29.45
N ILE A 112 -6.24 -8.42 -28.31
CA ILE A 112 -6.65 -7.02 -28.24
C ILE A 112 -5.56 -6.11 -28.82
N MET A 113 -4.29 -6.40 -28.50
CA MET A 113 -3.16 -5.67 -29.08
C MET A 113 -3.05 -5.85 -30.59
N THR A 114 -3.22 -7.07 -31.10
CA THR A 114 -3.22 -7.33 -32.54
C THR A 114 -4.37 -6.61 -33.25
N ILE A 115 -5.56 -6.53 -32.63
CA ILE A 115 -6.69 -5.78 -33.16
C ILE A 115 -6.38 -4.28 -33.19
N TRP A 116 -5.81 -3.74 -32.12
CA TRP A 116 -5.40 -2.33 -32.04
C TRP A 116 -4.35 -1.98 -33.10
N GLU A 117 -3.30 -2.80 -33.24
CA GLU A 117 -2.27 -2.62 -34.27
C GLU A 117 -2.86 -2.67 -35.68
N ALA A 118 -3.81 -3.57 -35.94
CA ALA A 118 -4.50 -3.64 -37.24
C ALA A 118 -5.32 -2.38 -37.52
N ILE A 119 -6.07 -1.86 -36.54
CA ILE A 119 -6.82 -0.60 -36.66
C ILE A 119 -5.87 0.57 -36.89
N TRP A 120 -4.79 0.65 -36.13
CA TRP A 120 -3.80 1.72 -36.22
C TRP A 120 -3.09 1.74 -37.58
N ASN A 121 -2.65 0.57 -38.07
CA ASN A 121 -2.02 0.43 -39.38
C ASN A 121 -2.99 0.78 -40.52
N GLN A 122 -4.28 0.45 -40.37
CA GLN A 122 -5.29 0.88 -41.32
C GLN A 122 -5.39 2.40 -41.37
N ILE A 123 -5.40 3.10 -40.23
CA ILE A 123 -5.51 4.56 -40.16
C ILE A 123 -4.26 5.26 -40.71
N ILE A 124 -3.05 4.76 -40.40
CA ILE A 124 -1.80 5.35 -40.91
C ILE A 124 -1.68 5.18 -42.43
N ASN A 125 -2.06 4.02 -42.94
CA ASN A 125 -1.97 3.73 -44.38
C ASN A 125 -3.17 4.28 -45.16
N ASP A 126 -4.20 4.77 -44.47
CA ASP A 126 -5.34 5.45 -45.09
C ASP A 126 -4.89 6.82 -45.60
N THR A 127 -4.42 6.85 -46.85
CA THR A 127 -3.96 8.06 -47.53
C THR A 127 -5.10 8.99 -47.97
N ASP A 128 -6.36 8.65 -47.69
CA ASP A 128 -7.52 9.45 -48.10
C ASP A 128 -7.77 10.63 -47.13
N THR A 129 -6.72 11.42 -46.85
CA THR A 129 -6.87 12.70 -46.19
C THR A 129 -7.46 13.69 -47.19
N THR A 130 -8.79 13.72 -47.29
CA THR A 130 -9.57 14.83 -47.86
C THR A 130 -9.48 16.08 -46.97
N PHE A 131 -8.31 16.37 -46.41
CA PHE A 131 -8.04 17.54 -45.57
C PHE A 131 -7.73 18.74 -46.47
N ARG A 132 -8.69 19.66 -46.56
CA ARG A 132 -8.52 20.95 -47.21
C ARG A 132 -8.18 21.99 -46.14
N LEU A 133 -7.02 22.63 -46.26
CA LEU A 133 -6.66 23.79 -45.45
C LEU A 133 -6.75 25.02 -46.35
N GLY A 134 -7.94 25.62 -46.42
CA GLY A 134 -8.23 26.66 -47.43
C GLY A 134 -8.30 26.09 -48.85
N GLU A 135 -7.74 26.81 -49.83
CA GLU A 135 -7.73 26.39 -51.24
C GLU A 135 -6.70 25.29 -51.57
N ASN A 136 -5.74 25.04 -50.69
CA ASN A 136 -4.71 24.03 -50.90
C ASN A 136 -5.10 22.69 -50.25
N ARG A 137 -5.16 21.64 -51.07
CA ARG A 137 -5.30 20.25 -50.62
C ARG A 137 -3.99 19.84 -49.98
N ILE A 138 -4.01 19.35 -48.75
CA ILE A 138 -2.82 18.74 -48.14
C ILE A 138 -2.63 17.39 -48.84
N ILE A 139 -1.59 17.29 -49.68
CA ILE A 139 -1.37 16.14 -50.58
C ILE A 139 -0.79 14.94 -49.82
N SER A 140 -0.14 15.16 -48.68
CA SER A 140 0.22 14.10 -47.73
C SER A 140 0.62 14.73 -46.40
N VAL A 141 0.23 14.08 -45.31
CA VAL A 141 0.83 14.33 -43.99
C VAL A 141 1.88 13.25 -43.81
N ASN A 142 3.16 13.61 -43.98
CA ASN A 142 4.25 12.69 -43.68
C ASN A 142 4.44 12.62 -42.16
N MET A 143 3.72 11.72 -41.50
CA MET A 143 3.93 11.44 -40.08
C MET A 143 5.20 10.59 -39.93
N ASN A 144 6.34 11.25 -39.74
CA ASN A 144 7.58 10.56 -39.40
C ASN A 144 7.51 10.10 -37.94
N HIS A 145 6.86 8.95 -37.71
CA HIS A 145 6.80 8.34 -36.38
C HIS A 145 8.16 7.69 -36.08
N GLN A 146 9.07 8.45 -35.46
CA GLN A 146 10.41 7.97 -35.08
C GLN A 146 10.39 7.01 -33.88
N GLY A 147 9.23 6.70 -33.31
CA GLY A 147 9.08 5.81 -32.16
C GLY A 147 8.60 4.40 -32.54
N LYS A 148 8.71 3.47 -31.60
CA LYS A 148 7.87 2.26 -31.58
C LYS A 148 6.60 2.61 -30.80
N LEU A 149 5.44 2.04 -31.15
CA LEU A 149 4.26 2.14 -30.27
C LEU A 149 4.63 1.54 -28.92
N GLU A 150 4.59 2.37 -27.87
CA GLU A 150 4.81 1.92 -26.50
C GLU A 150 3.47 1.56 -25.87
N HIS A 151 3.36 0.32 -25.41
CA HIS A 151 2.17 -0.18 -24.74
C HIS A 151 2.43 -0.23 -23.25
N LEU A 152 1.73 0.63 -22.51
CA LEU A 152 1.78 0.65 -21.05
C LEU A 152 0.65 -0.20 -20.49
N TYR A 153 1.03 -1.33 -19.90
CA TYR A 153 0.08 -2.26 -19.30
C TYR A 153 -0.20 -1.86 -17.86
N PHE A 154 -1.38 -1.31 -17.62
CA PHE A 154 -1.91 -1.11 -16.28
C PHE A 154 -2.75 -2.32 -15.90
N ASN A 155 -2.10 -3.38 -15.44
CA ASN A 155 -2.82 -4.48 -14.80
C ASN A 155 -3.27 -4.01 -13.40
N SER A 156 -4.43 -3.37 -13.34
CA SER A 156 -5.16 -3.19 -12.10
C SER A 156 -5.75 -4.56 -11.76
N ASP A 157 -4.92 -5.41 -11.16
CA ASP A 157 -5.27 -6.73 -10.64
C ASP A 157 -6.20 -6.55 -9.42
N ARG A 158 -7.36 -5.93 -9.67
CA ARG A 158 -8.42 -5.66 -8.70
C ARG A 158 -9.05 -6.98 -8.24
N ASN A 159 -8.92 -8.01 -9.10
CA ASN A 159 -9.23 -9.41 -8.83
C ASN A 159 -7.96 -10.26 -8.71
N GLY A 160 -6.85 -9.68 -8.23
CA GLY A 160 -5.66 -10.46 -7.91
C GLY A 160 -6.08 -11.65 -7.06
N SER A 161 -5.94 -12.84 -7.66
CA SER A 161 -6.53 -14.12 -7.22
C SER A 161 -6.76 -14.10 -5.72
N LEU A 162 -8.00 -14.30 -5.25
CA LEU A 162 -8.34 -14.33 -3.82
C LEU A 162 -7.30 -15.11 -2.98
N VAL A 163 -6.69 -16.12 -3.61
CA VAL A 163 -5.55 -16.88 -3.10
C VAL A 163 -4.33 -16.02 -2.73
N LYS A 164 -3.88 -15.10 -3.60
CA LYS A 164 -2.75 -14.18 -3.31
C LYS A 164 -3.07 -13.24 -2.15
N GLN A 165 -4.29 -12.69 -2.09
CA GLN A 165 -4.70 -11.82 -0.98
C GLN A 165 -4.85 -12.61 0.32
N ALA A 166 -5.42 -13.81 0.27
CA ALA A 166 -5.53 -14.70 1.42
C ALA A 166 -4.16 -15.16 1.92
N LEU A 167 -3.22 -15.50 1.03
CA LEU A 167 -1.84 -15.84 1.38
C LEU A 167 -1.13 -14.66 2.07
N LEU A 168 -1.34 -13.43 1.58
CA LEU A 168 -0.78 -12.24 2.20
C LEU A 168 -1.35 -11.99 3.60
N MET A 169 -2.68 -12.11 3.76
CA MET A 169 -3.33 -11.99 5.07
C MET A 169 -2.88 -13.08 6.04
N LEU A 170 -2.70 -14.30 5.55
CA LEU A 170 -2.16 -15.42 6.33
C LEU A 170 -0.72 -15.14 6.75
N ALA A 171 0.11 -14.59 5.87
CA ALA A 171 1.48 -14.19 6.21
C ALA A 171 1.50 -13.11 7.30
N TYR A 172 0.59 -12.13 7.25
CA TYR A 172 0.42 -11.11 8.28
C TYR A 172 -0.02 -11.66 9.63
N LEU A 173 -0.74 -12.79 9.66
CA LEU A 173 -1.11 -13.48 10.89
C LEU A 173 0.03 -14.37 11.43
N ILE A 174 0.73 -15.09 10.54
CA ILE A 174 1.78 -16.04 10.94
C ILE A 174 3.04 -15.32 11.43
N PHE A 175 3.42 -14.20 10.81
CA PHE A 175 4.62 -13.45 11.18
C PHE A 175 4.67 -13.02 12.66
N PRO A 176 3.64 -12.35 13.24
CA PRO A 176 3.62 -12.02 14.66
C PRO A 176 3.61 -13.29 15.54
N LEU A 177 2.87 -14.32 15.16
CA LEU A 177 2.83 -15.59 15.90
C LEU A 177 4.21 -16.26 15.97
N PHE A 178 4.93 -16.29 14.86
CA PHE A 178 6.25 -16.89 14.78
C PHE A 178 7.30 -16.12 15.59
N THR A 179 7.32 -14.80 15.46
CA THR A 179 8.27 -13.92 16.17
C THR A 179 8.05 -13.97 17.68
N LEU A 180 6.81 -13.93 18.16
CA LEU A 180 6.53 -14.09 19.59
C LEU A 180 6.72 -15.53 20.09
N SER A 181 6.46 -16.56 19.27
CA SER A 181 6.72 -17.95 19.66
C SER A 181 8.22 -18.28 19.75
N SER A 182 9.06 -17.57 18.99
CA SER A 182 10.52 -17.74 19.04
C SER A 182 11.14 -17.01 20.23
N ALA A 183 10.40 -16.08 20.84
CA ALA A 183 10.83 -15.42 22.06
C ALA A 183 10.95 -16.42 23.21
N ARG A 184 12.10 -16.42 23.89
CA ARG A 184 12.33 -17.22 25.09
C ARG A 184 11.58 -16.64 26.28
N LEU A 185 10.28 -16.89 26.31
CA LEU A 185 9.38 -16.49 27.38
C LEU A 185 9.28 -17.63 28.40
N ASP A 186 10.32 -17.77 29.23
CA ASP A 186 10.43 -18.88 30.20
C ASP A 186 9.58 -18.67 31.48
N PHE A 187 8.89 -17.52 31.61
CA PHE A 187 8.21 -17.07 32.84
C PHE A 187 6.74 -16.64 32.64
N VAL A 188 5.99 -17.31 31.77
CA VAL A 188 4.56 -17.01 31.55
C VAL A 188 3.71 -18.27 31.52
N ARG A 189 2.55 -18.19 32.17
CA ARG A 189 1.58 -19.27 32.44
C ARG A 189 1.14 -19.98 31.17
N SER A 190 0.77 -19.18 30.18
CA SER A 190 0.39 -19.67 28.87
C SER A 190 1.03 -18.78 27.81
N LYS A 191 2.06 -19.30 27.16
CA LYS A 191 2.67 -18.65 25.99
C LYS A 191 1.61 -18.23 24.97
N SER A 192 0.51 -18.98 24.85
CA SER A 192 -0.56 -18.67 23.89
C SER A 192 -1.43 -17.47 24.29
N GLY A 193 -1.66 -17.21 25.58
CA GLY A 193 -2.51 -16.10 26.03
C GLY A 193 -1.87 -14.74 25.78
N LEU A 194 -0.59 -14.61 26.10
CA LEU A 194 0.17 -13.39 25.84
C LEU A 194 0.35 -13.13 24.35
N ILE A 195 0.62 -14.18 23.56
CA ILE A 195 0.70 -14.09 22.10
C ILE A 195 -0.64 -13.61 21.51
N PHE A 196 -1.75 -14.17 21.98
CA PHE A 196 -3.08 -13.76 21.52
C PHE A 196 -3.36 -12.29 21.85
N SER A 197 -3.02 -11.82 23.05
CA SER A 197 -3.18 -10.42 23.44
C SER A 197 -2.33 -9.48 22.58
N ALA A 198 -1.07 -9.84 22.29
CA ALA A 198 -0.19 -9.06 21.43
C ALA A 198 -0.74 -8.94 20.01
N VAL A 199 -1.22 -10.05 19.44
CA VAL A 199 -1.86 -10.06 18.11
C VAL A 199 -3.13 -9.21 18.13
N ALA A 200 -4.01 -9.40 19.11
CA ALA A 200 -5.25 -8.64 19.25
C ALA A 200 -4.99 -7.13 19.39
N HIS A 201 -3.95 -6.75 20.13
CA HIS A 201 -3.50 -5.37 20.29
C HIS A 201 -3.13 -4.72 18.94
N VAL A 202 -2.29 -5.39 18.14
CA VAL A 202 -1.85 -4.88 16.83
C VAL A 202 -3.02 -4.78 15.84
N PHE A 203 -3.92 -5.77 15.82
CA PHE A 203 -5.12 -5.68 14.98
C PHE A 203 -6.07 -4.57 15.45
N ALA A 204 -6.23 -4.38 16.76
CA ALA A 204 -7.04 -3.31 17.31
C ALA A 204 -6.48 -1.92 16.97
N SER A 205 -5.15 -1.72 17.04
CA SER A 205 -4.52 -0.46 16.65
C SER A 205 -4.70 -0.16 15.16
N LEU A 206 -4.56 -1.16 14.30
CA LEU A 206 -4.84 -1.04 12.86
C LEU A 206 -6.31 -0.66 12.59
N ILE A 207 -7.28 -1.37 13.17
CA ILE A 207 -8.71 -1.10 12.94
C ILE A 207 -9.10 0.28 13.46
N MET A 208 -8.59 0.68 14.63
CA MET A 208 -8.85 2.01 15.18
C MET A 208 -8.22 3.12 14.35
N SER A 209 -6.99 2.93 13.86
CA SER A 209 -6.34 3.91 12.99
C SER A 209 -7.11 4.13 11.69
N LEU A 210 -7.57 3.05 11.04
CA LEU A 210 -8.45 3.11 9.87
C LEU A 210 -9.77 3.83 10.17
N SER A 211 -10.40 3.50 11.29
CA SER A 211 -11.68 4.10 11.71
C SER A 211 -11.55 5.61 11.96
N ILE A 212 -10.48 6.03 12.62
CA ILE A 212 -10.19 7.43 12.92
C ILE A 212 -9.88 8.18 11.62
N CYS A 213 -9.03 7.64 10.74
CA CYS A 213 -8.70 8.28 9.47
C CYS A 213 -9.93 8.43 8.56
N SER A 214 -10.82 7.43 8.56
CA SER A 214 -12.11 7.50 7.85
C SER A 214 -13.01 8.60 8.40
N ARG A 215 -13.03 8.84 9.71
CA ARG A 215 -13.84 9.89 10.36
C ARG A 215 -13.35 11.29 10.00
N PHE A 216 -12.03 11.47 9.85
CA PHE A 216 -11.40 12.74 9.48
C PHE A 216 -11.45 13.06 7.98
N GLY A 217 -12.09 12.21 7.17
CA GLY A 217 -12.29 12.48 5.74
C GLY A 217 -10.99 12.46 4.93
N ILE A 218 -9.93 11.83 5.45
CA ILE A 218 -8.71 11.59 4.68
C ILE A 218 -9.10 10.62 3.58
N THR A 219 -9.06 11.07 2.32
CA THR A 219 -9.36 10.24 1.15
C THR A 219 -8.29 9.17 1.03
N LEU A 220 -8.53 8.01 1.66
CA LEU A 220 -7.65 6.86 1.56
C LEU A 220 -7.76 6.34 0.13
N THR A 221 -6.93 6.87 -0.76
CA THR A 221 -6.91 6.44 -2.16
C THR A 221 -6.23 5.07 -2.19
N PHE A 222 -7.00 4.00 -1.97
CA PHE A 222 -6.57 2.59 -1.91
C PHE A 222 -5.89 2.08 -3.21
N ALA A 223 -5.73 2.93 -4.23
CA ALA A 223 -5.16 2.60 -5.53
C ALA A 223 -3.62 2.65 -5.56
N SER A 224 -2.96 3.25 -4.57
CA SER A 224 -1.50 3.42 -4.56
C SER A 224 -0.78 2.15 -4.07
N VAL A 225 0.30 1.75 -4.77
CA VAL A 225 1.12 0.55 -4.50
C VAL A 225 1.58 0.44 -3.03
N SER A 226 1.82 1.57 -2.36
CA SER A 226 2.31 1.66 -0.99
C SER A 226 1.35 1.11 0.08
N TRP A 227 0.04 1.09 -0.18
CA TRP A 227 -0.96 0.62 0.80
C TRP A 227 -0.85 -0.86 1.14
N LYS A 228 -0.34 -1.69 0.22
CA LYS A 228 -0.17 -3.13 0.48
C LYS A 228 0.89 -3.42 1.55
N LEU A 229 1.92 -2.56 1.63
CA LEU A 229 3.04 -2.71 2.56
C LEU A 229 2.78 -2.08 3.93
N LEU A 230 1.83 -1.14 4.01
CA LEU A 230 1.54 -0.38 5.22
C LEU A 230 1.17 -1.28 6.41
N PRO A 231 0.21 -2.23 6.30
CA PRO A 231 -0.15 -3.09 7.42
C PRO A 231 1.04 -3.92 7.92
N PHE A 232 1.89 -4.38 7.00
CA PHE A 232 3.08 -5.16 7.33
C PHE A 232 4.06 -4.35 8.19
N ILE A 233 4.33 -3.10 7.80
CA ILE A 233 5.24 -2.22 8.54
C ILE A 233 4.70 -1.93 9.95
N LEU A 234 3.40 -1.64 10.07
CA LEU A 234 2.78 -1.37 11.37
C LEU A 234 2.77 -2.62 12.26
N ILE A 235 2.46 -3.79 11.72
CA ILE A 235 2.53 -5.06 12.45
C ILE A 235 3.96 -5.31 12.95
N LEU A 236 4.96 -5.09 12.09
CA LEU A 236 6.36 -5.29 12.44
C LEU A 236 6.78 -4.41 13.62
N ILE A 237 6.48 -3.11 13.56
CA ILE A 237 6.82 -2.14 14.62
C ILE A 237 6.07 -2.48 15.92
N GLY A 238 4.77 -2.76 15.84
CA GLY A 238 3.96 -3.07 17.03
C GLY A 238 4.42 -4.35 17.72
N VAL A 239 4.75 -5.39 16.96
CA VAL A 239 5.30 -6.65 17.47
C VAL A 239 6.66 -6.46 18.12
N GLU A 240 7.57 -5.72 17.47
CA GLU A 240 8.91 -5.44 18.01
C GLU A 240 8.82 -4.73 19.37
N ASN A 241 8.01 -3.68 19.46
CA ASN A 241 7.82 -2.92 20.69
C ASN A 241 7.21 -3.79 21.81
N THR A 242 6.23 -4.62 21.46
CA THR A 242 5.57 -5.55 22.39
C THR A 242 6.57 -6.59 22.91
N LEU A 243 7.42 -7.14 22.04
CA LEU A 243 8.44 -8.12 22.39
C LEU A 243 9.53 -7.53 23.30
N ILE A 244 10.04 -6.35 22.99
CA ILE A 244 11.04 -5.64 23.82
C ILE A 244 10.47 -5.41 25.23
N LEU A 245 9.22 -4.96 25.32
CA LEU A 245 8.55 -4.73 26.59
C LEU A 245 8.37 -6.02 27.41
N THR A 246 7.85 -7.08 26.79
CA THR A 246 7.70 -8.37 27.48
C THR A 246 9.04 -8.90 27.98
N ASN A 247 10.08 -8.89 27.16
CA ASN A 247 11.41 -9.37 27.54
C ASN A 247 12.02 -8.56 28.69
N ALA A 248 11.79 -7.24 28.71
CA ALA A 248 12.28 -6.39 29.79
C ALA A 248 11.60 -6.69 31.13
N VAL A 249 10.29 -6.96 31.12
CA VAL A 249 9.52 -7.27 32.32
C VAL A 249 9.81 -8.70 32.81
N THR A 250 9.91 -9.68 31.92
CA THR A 250 10.20 -11.08 32.29
C THR A 250 11.62 -11.30 32.77
N ALA A 251 12.59 -10.49 32.32
CA ALA A 251 13.97 -10.54 32.79
C ALA A 251 14.16 -10.11 34.27
N ILE A 252 13.16 -9.47 34.88
CA ILE A 252 13.24 -9.04 36.29
C ILE A 252 12.92 -10.21 37.21
N PRO A 253 13.74 -10.46 38.26
CA PRO A 253 13.59 -11.62 39.15
C PRO A 253 12.23 -11.66 39.86
N MET A 254 11.75 -12.88 40.14
CA MET A 254 10.43 -13.16 40.74
C MET A 254 10.30 -12.77 42.23
N GLN A 255 11.36 -12.26 42.85
CA GLN A 255 11.38 -11.89 44.27
C GLN A 255 10.60 -10.59 44.55
N LEU A 256 10.31 -9.81 43.52
CA LEU A 256 9.57 -8.55 43.63
C LEU A 256 8.09 -8.74 43.30
N ASN A 257 7.25 -7.90 43.90
CA ASN A 257 5.83 -7.84 43.58
C ASN A 257 5.61 -7.59 42.08
N VAL A 258 4.53 -8.14 41.52
CA VAL A 258 4.26 -8.06 40.07
C VAL A 258 4.19 -6.60 39.58
N GLU A 259 3.57 -5.71 40.37
CA GLU A 259 3.49 -4.28 40.07
C GLU A 259 4.87 -3.62 39.95
N GLU A 260 5.78 -3.94 40.88
CA GLU A 260 7.15 -3.43 40.85
C GLU A 260 7.95 -3.96 39.66
N ARG A 261 7.71 -5.22 39.27
CA ARG A 261 8.35 -5.83 38.09
C ARG A 261 7.90 -5.13 36.81
N VAL A 262 6.60 -4.88 36.66
CA VAL A 262 6.07 -4.16 35.49
C VAL A 262 6.60 -2.72 35.48
N ALA A 263 6.60 -2.03 36.62
CA ALA A 263 7.10 -0.67 36.74
C ALA A 263 8.60 -0.56 36.37
N LYS A 264 9.44 -1.43 36.93
CA LYS A 264 10.89 -1.46 36.60
C LYS A 264 11.17 -1.88 35.16
N GLY A 265 10.36 -2.78 34.60
CA GLY A 265 10.47 -3.17 33.20
C GLY A 265 10.16 -1.98 32.29
N LEU A 266 9.06 -1.28 32.57
CA LEU A 266 8.66 -0.09 31.85
C LEU A 266 9.65 1.07 32.03
N GLU A 267 10.24 1.23 33.21
CA GLU A 267 11.31 2.21 33.44
C GLU A 267 12.53 1.94 32.55
N LYS A 268 12.91 0.68 32.39
CA LYS A 268 14.10 0.27 31.62
C LYS A 268 13.94 0.46 30.10
N VAL A 269 12.76 0.15 29.54
CA VAL A 269 12.56 0.19 28.07
C VAL A 269 11.57 1.25 27.59
N GLY A 270 10.74 1.80 28.47
CA GLY A 270 9.73 2.79 28.13
C GLY A 270 10.34 4.03 27.49
N TYR A 271 11.41 4.58 28.07
CA TYR A 271 12.14 5.71 27.47
C TYR A 271 12.62 5.41 26.04
N THR A 272 13.15 4.22 25.80
CA THR A 272 13.62 3.79 24.48
C THR A 272 12.47 3.69 23.48
N ILE A 273 11.34 3.09 23.87
CA ILE A 273 10.15 2.95 23.01
C ILE A 273 9.58 4.33 22.67
N THR A 274 9.41 5.22 23.65
CA THR A 274 8.91 6.59 23.42
C THR A 274 9.85 7.39 22.52
N LYS A 275 11.18 7.26 22.72
CA LYS A 275 12.18 7.93 21.88
C LYS A 275 12.10 7.44 20.43
N MET A 276 11.94 6.15 20.21
CA MET A 276 11.77 5.58 18.87
C MET A 276 10.48 6.09 18.21
N LEU A 277 9.36 6.11 18.94
CA LEU A 277 8.10 6.66 18.44
C LEU A 277 8.26 8.11 17.98
N ILE A 278 8.86 8.97 18.82
CA ILE A 278 9.09 10.38 18.49
C ILE A 278 9.95 10.51 17.23
N SER A 279 10.99 9.68 17.11
CA SER A 279 11.86 9.67 15.92
C SER A 279 11.07 9.28 14.67
N TRP A 280 10.24 8.24 14.74
CA TRP A 280 9.38 7.83 13.62
C TRP A 280 8.41 8.92 13.21
N ILE A 281 7.72 9.56 14.17
CA ILE A 281 6.80 10.66 13.89
C ILE A 281 7.55 11.83 13.23
N LEU A 282 8.73 12.20 13.73
CA LEU A 282 9.52 13.29 13.17
C LEU A 282 9.93 13.00 11.71
N VAL A 283 10.40 11.79 11.43
CA VAL A 283 10.78 11.36 10.08
C VAL A 283 9.55 11.38 9.15
N LEU A 284 8.40 10.86 9.60
CA LEU A 284 7.16 10.88 8.83
C LEU A 284 6.65 12.31 8.56
N LEU A 285 6.79 13.22 9.53
CA LEU A 285 6.46 14.63 9.36
C LEU A 285 7.35 15.29 8.29
N ILE A 286 8.65 14.99 8.26
CA ILE A 286 9.56 15.48 7.21
C ILE A 286 9.12 14.95 5.84
N PHE A 287 8.80 13.66 5.74
CA PHE A 287 8.33 13.06 4.48
C PHE A 287 6.97 13.63 4.03
N SER A 288 6.11 14.02 4.97
CA SER A 288 4.83 14.67 4.66
C SER A 288 4.97 16.04 3.98
N VAL A 289 6.15 16.67 4.00
CA VAL A 289 6.39 17.97 3.33
C VAL A 289 6.75 17.78 1.84
N THR A 290 6.95 16.55 1.37
CA THR A 290 7.26 16.27 -0.04
C THR A 290 6.07 16.60 -0.96
N SER A 291 6.35 17.05 -2.19
CA SER A 291 5.34 17.46 -3.18
C SER A 291 4.62 16.30 -3.89
N ILE A 292 4.69 15.09 -3.31
CA ILE A 292 4.08 13.88 -3.89
C ILE A 292 2.89 13.51 -3.02
N ASP A 293 1.68 13.82 -3.50
CA ASP A 293 0.42 13.66 -2.75
C ASP A 293 0.25 12.24 -2.18
N SER A 294 0.64 11.21 -2.95
CA SER A 294 0.54 9.81 -2.51
C SER A 294 1.43 9.48 -1.32
N ILE A 295 2.58 10.15 -1.16
CA ILE A 295 3.49 9.96 -0.01
C ILE A 295 2.96 10.73 1.19
N GLN A 296 2.40 11.92 0.98
CA GLN A 296 1.82 12.73 2.05
C GLN A 296 0.69 12.01 2.78
N GLU A 297 -0.27 11.45 2.04
CA GLU A 297 -1.38 10.68 2.62
C GLU A 297 -0.88 9.48 3.45
N PHE A 298 0.13 8.77 2.93
CA PHE A 298 0.76 7.64 3.60
C PHE A 298 1.42 8.05 4.93
N CYS A 299 2.18 9.15 4.93
CA CYS A 299 2.89 9.63 6.11
C CYS A 299 1.93 10.09 7.21
N ILE A 300 0.85 10.79 6.84
CA ILE A 300 -0.18 11.23 7.79
C ILE A 300 -0.88 10.03 8.43
N PHE A 301 -1.30 9.05 7.62
CA PHE A 301 -1.93 7.82 8.12
C PHE A 301 -1.01 7.07 9.09
N THR A 302 0.24 6.85 8.67
CA THR A 302 1.22 6.09 9.46
C THR A 302 1.51 6.79 10.80
N SER A 303 1.57 8.13 10.82
CA SER A 303 1.79 8.90 12.05
C SER A 303 0.65 8.70 13.05
N ILE A 304 -0.61 8.76 12.59
CA ILE A 304 -1.79 8.51 13.43
C ILE A 304 -1.80 7.07 13.94
N ALA A 305 -1.51 6.11 13.08
CA ALA A 305 -1.47 4.70 13.43
C ALA A 305 -0.43 4.40 14.52
N LEU A 306 0.78 4.96 14.42
CA LEU A 306 1.83 4.77 15.42
C LEU A 306 1.47 5.38 16.78
N ILE A 307 0.77 6.52 16.81
CA ILE A 307 0.31 7.13 18.07
C ILE A 307 -0.73 6.24 18.74
N ILE A 308 -1.71 5.74 17.98
CA ILE A 308 -2.76 4.84 18.52
C ILE A 308 -2.15 3.52 19.00
N ASP A 309 -1.22 2.97 18.23
CA ASP A 309 -0.49 1.75 18.60
C ASP A 309 0.23 1.93 19.94
N TYR A 310 1.01 3.00 20.10
CA TYR A 310 1.68 3.29 21.37
C TYR A 310 0.72 3.52 22.54
N MET A 311 -0.40 4.21 22.32
CA MET A 311 -1.42 4.43 23.36
C MET A 311 -2.04 3.11 23.83
N LEU A 312 -2.36 2.20 22.91
CA LEU A 312 -2.85 0.87 23.25
C LEU A 312 -1.75 0.01 23.88
N GLN A 313 -0.49 0.16 23.46
CA GLN A 313 0.61 -0.61 24.00
C GLN A 313 0.79 -0.30 25.49
N ILE A 314 0.81 0.98 25.88
CA ILE A 314 0.98 1.40 27.29
C ILE A 314 -0.26 1.13 28.13
N SER A 315 -1.47 1.22 27.57
CA SER A 315 -2.70 1.04 28.34
C SER A 315 -3.16 -0.42 28.37
N PHE A 316 -3.50 -0.98 27.19
CA PHE A 316 -4.08 -2.31 27.06
C PHE A 316 -3.03 -3.41 27.25
N PHE A 317 -1.92 -3.36 26.51
CA PHE A 317 -0.96 -4.46 26.54
C PHE A 317 -0.22 -4.56 27.87
N VAL A 318 0.22 -3.44 28.46
CA VAL A 318 0.82 -3.45 29.82
C VAL A 318 -0.16 -3.99 30.86
N ALA A 319 -1.45 -3.64 30.78
CA ALA A 319 -2.45 -4.15 31.72
C ALA A 319 -2.62 -5.67 31.60
N VAL A 320 -2.74 -6.19 30.38
CA VAL A 320 -2.84 -7.63 30.15
C VAL A 320 -1.57 -8.36 30.60
N LEU A 321 -0.39 -7.80 30.32
CA LEU A 321 0.88 -8.35 30.78
C LEU A 321 0.96 -8.42 32.32
N SER A 322 0.48 -7.39 33.01
CA SER A 322 0.43 -7.37 34.48
C SER A 322 -0.47 -8.49 35.03
N ILE A 323 -1.67 -8.64 34.45
CA ILE A 323 -2.61 -9.70 34.85
C ILE A 323 -2.02 -11.09 34.59
N ASP A 324 -1.39 -11.30 33.43
CA ASP A 324 -0.79 -12.60 33.08
C ASP A 324 0.34 -12.99 34.05
N LEU A 325 1.16 -12.02 34.47
CA LEU A 325 2.20 -12.22 35.48
C LEU A 325 1.62 -12.54 36.87
N GLN A 326 0.51 -11.89 37.27
CA GLN A 326 -0.18 -12.21 38.51
C GLN A 326 -0.75 -13.63 38.49
N LEU A 327 -1.37 -14.03 37.38
CA LEU A 327 -1.93 -15.37 37.21
C LEU A 327 -0.85 -16.46 37.22
N PHE A 328 0.33 -16.18 36.66
CA PHE A 328 1.49 -17.08 36.72
C PHE A 328 2.04 -17.23 38.15
N ALA A 329 2.13 -16.13 38.89
CA ALA A 329 2.58 -16.16 40.29
C ALA A 329 1.63 -17.00 41.17
N LEU A 330 0.31 -16.85 41.01
CA LEU A 330 -0.68 -17.64 41.77
C LEU A 330 -0.59 -19.14 41.48
N GLU A 331 -0.41 -19.54 40.22
CA GLU A 331 -0.29 -20.95 39.85
C GLU A 331 0.98 -21.61 40.41
N THR A 332 2.08 -20.86 40.44
CA THR A 332 3.34 -21.32 41.05
C THR A 332 3.19 -21.56 42.56
N ILE A 333 2.40 -20.71 43.24
CA ILE A 333 2.09 -20.89 44.67
C ILE A 333 1.19 -22.11 44.87
N CYS A 334 0.13 -22.28 44.07
CA CYS A 334 -0.79 -23.42 44.21
C CYS A 334 -0.11 -24.76 43.95
N THR A 335 0.79 -24.86 42.97
CA THR A 335 1.56 -26.10 42.73
C THR A 335 2.49 -26.42 43.90
N TYR A 336 3.16 -25.41 44.46
CA TYR A 336 3.99 -25.58 45.65
C TYR A 336 3.19 -25.97 46.91
N CYS A 337 1.98 -25.43 47.07
CA CYS A 337 1.06 -25.82 48.15
C CYS A 337 0.56 -27.25 47.98
N ASN A 338 0.24 -27.69 46.75
CA ASN A 338 -0.27 -29.03 46.49
C ASN A 338 0.81 -30.13 46.64
N ASP A 339 2.08 -29.80 46.36
CA ASP A 339 3.21 -30.70 46.63
C ASP A 339 3.48 -30.83 48.14
N ASN A 340 3.35 -29.75 48.92
CA ASN A 340 3.53 -29.81 50.37
C ASN A 340 2.40 -30.53 51.12
N ASP A 341 1.18 -30.60 50.56
CA ASP A 341 0.05 -31.31 51.17
C ASP A 341 0.13 -32.84 50.95
N ASN A 342 0.93 -33.31 49.97
CA ASN A 342 1.26 -34.72 49.78
C ASN A 342 2.45 -35.20 50.64
N THR A 343 3.11 -34.30 51.36
CA THR A 343 4.15 -34.62 52.35
C THR A 343 3.76 -34.02 53.69
N ASP A 344 2.87 -34.71 54.40
CA ASP A 344 2.47 -34.32 55.75
C ASP A 344 3.66 -34.38 56.73
N ARG A 345 3.76 -33.33 57.56
CA ARG A 345 4.67 -33.09 58.71
C ARG A 345 6.13 -32.70 58.43
N ASP A 346 6.41 -31.39 58.53
CA ASP A 346 7.20 -30.76 59.62
C ASP A 346 7.82 -29.40 59.21
N VAL A 347 7.51 -28.36 60.03
CA VAL A 347 8.33 -27.16 60.35
C VAL A 347 8.48 -26.02 59.31
N ILE A 348 8.18 -24.79 59.78
CA ILE A 348 8.65 -23.48 59.25
C ILE A 348 9.65 -22.92 60.30
N PRO A 349 10.72 -22.13 59.98
CA PRO A 349 11.63 -22.03 58.81
C PRO A 349 13.12 -22.04 59.31
N PRO A 350 14.22 -21.45 58.72
CA PRO A 350 14.37 -20.16 58.02
C PRO A 350 15.21 -20.19 56.71
N SER A 351 15.19 -19.03 56.04
CA SER A 351 16.11 -18.52 55.02
C SER A 351 17.40 -19.32 54.76
N LYS A 352 17.67 -19.62 53.48
CA LYS A 352 19.05 -19.70 52.97
C LYS A 352 19.12 -19.57 51.45
N THR A 353 20.01 -18.66 51.08
CA THR A 353 20.70 -18.52 49.81
C THR A 353 21.16 -19.86 49.24
N ALA A 354 20.91 -20.11 47.96
CA ALA A 354 21.60 -21.14 47.20
C ALA A 354 21.89 -20.64 45.78
N ASN A 355 23.14 -20.23 45.59
CA ASN A 355 23.80 -20.17 44.29
C ASN A 355 23.56 -21.48 43.52
N TYR A 356 23.01 -21.40 42.31
CA TYR A 356 23.12 -22.47 41.34
C TYR A 356 23.93 -22.00 40.13
N GLY A 357 25.23 -22.29 40.19
CA GLY A 357 26.10 -22.25 39.02
C GLY A 357 26.08 -23.60 38.30
N ARG A 358 25.61 -23.62 37.05
CA ARG A 358 25.90 -24.59 35.97
C ARG A 358 25.05 -24.20 34.75
N ARG A 359 25.48 -24.26 33.50
CA ARG A 359 26.63 -24.90 32.86
C ARG A 359 26.84 -24.14 31.54
N ILE A 360 28.04 -23.64 31.31
CA ILE A 360 28.45 -23.03 30.04
C ILE A 360 28.56 -24.16 29.00
N GLY A 361 27.86 -24.01 27.86
CA GLY A 361 27.94 -24.95 26.76
C GLY A 361 27.27 -24.39 25.51
N GLY A 362 28.06 -23.74 24.65
CA GLY A 362 27.75 -23.57 23.23
C GLY A 362 26.89 -22.37 22.84
N SER A 363 27.35 -21.14 23.07
CA SER A 363 26.87 -19.99 22.28
C SER A 363 27.51 -20.04 20.89
N LEU A 364 26.72 -20.35 19.86
CA LEU A 364 27.02 -19.93 18.49
C LEU A 364 26.57 -18.47 18.38
N VAL A 365 27.48 -17.55 18.68
CA VAL A 365 27.30 -16.11 18.44
C VAL A 365 27.54 -15.86 16.96
N VAL A 366 26.49 -15.55 16.21
CA VAL A 366 26.61 -14.91 14.90
C VAL A 366 26.53 -13.40 15.16
N CYS A 367 27.69 -12.76 15.28
CA CYS A 367 27.81 -11.31 15.20
C CYS A 367 27.73 -10.91 13.73
N ILE A 368 26.66 -10.21 13.34
CA ILE A 368 26.68 -9.37 12.15
C ILE A 368 27.13 -7.99 12.65
N ASN A 369 28.40 -7.66 12.41
CA ASN A 369 28.89 -6.30 12.50
C ASN A 369 28.50 -5.57 11.21
N PHE A 370 28.02 -4.33 11.36
CA PHE A 370 27.92 -3.35 10.28
C PHE A 370 29.31 -2.97 9.76
#